data_AF-A0A7L2N3R0-F1
#
_entry.id   AF-A0A7L2N3R0-F1
#
_cell.length_a   1.000
_cell.length_b   1.000
_cell.length_c   1.000
_cell.angle_alpha   90.00
_cell.angle_beta   90.00
_cell.angle_gamma   90.00
#
_symmetry.space_group_name_H-M   'P 1'
#
loop_
_entity.id
_entity.type
_entity.pdbx_description
1 polymer ?
#
loop_
_entity_poly.entity_id
_entity_poly.type
_entity_poly.pdbx_seq_one_letter_code
_entity_poly.pdbx_strand_id
1 'polypeptide(L)'
;YENKYVKFFRSKPELPPGLNPEPSPTSPSGRPEGSDPTPALSKTARRNLKRKEKRKQQQEKDRESSDGDGLSTALEKIALGGGGGGGTAGEKGGEKSAANAGNCGENPGNNERSRRIKSLRKKLRQVDELRQRLEGGGIPQPTKEQLEKLGRRKALEEELRGLELDS
;
A
#
# COMPACT_ATOMS: atom_id res chain seq x y z
N TYR A 1 18.21 -28.97 39.96
CA TYR A 1 17.75 -28.67 38.58
C TYR A 1 16.57 -27.72 38.67
N GLU A 2 16.77 -26.43 38.38
CA GLU A 2 15.68 -25.46 38.49
C GLU A 2 14.85 -25.46 37.20
N ASN A 3 13.55 -25.71 37.33
CA ASN A 3 12.67 -25.99 36.21
C ASN A 3 12.39 -24.69 35.42
N LYS A 4 12.73 -24.67 34.13
CA LYS A 4 12.69 -23.45 33.27
C LYS A 4 11.30 -22.80 33.22
N TYR A 5 10.26 -23.56 33.51
CA TYR A 5 8.87 -23.12 33.51
C TYR A 5 8.48 -22.30 34.76
N VAL A 6 9.30 -22.25 35.82
CA VAL A 6 8.99 -21.48 37.04
C VAL A 6 9.31 -19.98 36.88
N LYS A 7 10.22 -19.62 35.97
CA LYS A 7 10.62 -18.21 35.75
C LYS A 7 9.49 -17.33 35.18
N PHE A 8 8.61 -17.90 34.36
CA PHE A 8 7.46 -17.18 33.80
C PHE A 8 6.35 -16.92 34.81
N PHE A 9 6.28 -17.69 35.89
CA PHE A 9 5.28 -17.49 36.95
C PHE A 9 5.67 -16.37 37.91
N ARG A 10 6.98 -16.12 38.12
CA ARG A 10 7.45 -15.03 38.99
C ARG A 10 7.53 -13.67 38.30
N SER A 11 7.41 -13.64 36.96
CA SER A 11 7.43 -12.41 36.16
C SER A 11 6.07 -12.12 35.51
N LYS A 12 4.96 -12.44 36.18
CA LYS A 12 3.65 -11.97 35.71
C LYS A 12 3.67 -10.43 35.82
N PRO A 13 3.58 -9.69 34.71
CA PRO A 13 3.51 -8.24 34.77
C PRO A 13 2.24 -7.89 35.55
N GLU A 14 2.42 -7.13 36.61
CA GLU A 14 1.34 -6.72 37.51
C GLU A 14 0.26 -5.93 36.77
N LEU A 15 0.66 -5.18 35.75
CA LEU A 15 -0.23 -4.40 34.91
C LEU A 15 -0.37 -5.01 33.50
N PRO A 16 -1.55 -4.86 32.87
CA PRO A 16 -1.77 -5.30 31.50
C PRO A 16 -0.81 -4.56 30.54
N PRO A 17 -0.43 -5.19 29.42
CA PRO A 17 0.37 -4.53 28.39
C PRO A 17 -0.23 -3.19 27.99
N GLY A 18 0.49 -2.09 28.21
CA GLY A 18 0.06 -0.73 27.88
C GLY A 18 -0.35 0.14 29.07
N LEU A 19 -0.41 -0.40 30.29
CA LEU A 19 -0.63 0.37 31.51
C LEU A 19 0.67 0.39 32.33
N ASN A 20 1.38 1.52 32.32
CA ASN A 20 2.59 1.69 33.12
C ASN A 20 2.20 1.94 34.59
N PRO A 21 2.99 1.46 35.57
CA PRO A 21 2.75 1.76 36.97
C PRO A 21 2.83 3.28 37.17
N GLU A 22 1.87 3.84 37.90
CA GLU A 22 1.89 5.24 38.31
C GLU A 22 3.18 5.54 39.10
N PRO A 23 3.85 6.67 38.89
CA PRO A 23 5.06 7.00 39.65
C PRO A 23 4.70 7.35 41.10
N SER A 24 4.74 6.36 41.99
CA SER A 24 4.81 6.60 43.43
C SER A 24 6.09 7.37 43.77
N PRO A 25 6.05 8.46 44.57
CA PRO A 25 7.19 9.34 44.76
C PRO A 25 8.15 8.79 45.81
N THR A 26 9.01 7.84 45.45
CA THR A 26 10.20 7.50 46.24
C THR A 26 11.37 7.02 45.37
N SER A 27 12.39 7.88 45.31
CA SER A 27 13.83 7.60 45.17
C SER A 27 14.44 7.37 43.75
N PRO A 28 15.56 8.06 43.43
CA PRO A 28 16.20 8.03 42.12
C PRO A 28 17.33 7.00 42.06
N SER A 29 17.31 6.07 41.10
CA SER A 29 18.53 5.42 40.61
C SER A 29 18.29 4.69 39.28
N GLY A 30 19.18 4.92 38.32
CA GLY A 30 19.38 4.00 37.18
C GLY A 30 18.74 4.38 35.85
N ARG A 31 19.07 5.55 35.29
CA ARG A 31 19.03 5.78 33.84
C ARG A 31 20.18 5.00 33.17
N PRO A 32 19.97 4.28 32.06
CA PRO A 32 20.92 4.28 30.97
C PRO A 32 20.48 5.36 29.99
N GLU A 33 21.25 6.44 30.00
CA GLU A 33 21.23 7.47 28.97
C GLU A 33 21.81 6.87 27.68
N GLY A 34 21.06 6.99 26.57
CA GLY A 34 21.55 6.50 25.28
C GLY A 34 20.48 6.32 24.21
N SER A 35 19.78 7.38 23.84
CA SER A 35 19.46 7.71 22.43
C SER A 35 18.51 8.91 22.37
N ASP A 36 18.93 9.93 21.63
CA ASP A 36 18.23 11.17 21.26
C ASP A 36 16.69 11.15 21.23
N PRO A 37 16.02 12.25 21.60
CA PRO A 37 14.63 12.50 21.30
C PRO A 37 14.49 12.96 19.84
N THR A 38 14.92 12.14 18.88
CA THR A 38 14.41 12.24 17.51
C THR A 38 13.22 11.31 17.39
N PRO A 39 12.16 11.66 16.64
CA PRO A 39 10.97 10.83 16.52
C PRO A 39 11.39 9.49 15.94
N ALA A 40 11.57 8.50 16.82
CA ALA A 40 12.12 7.20 16.49
C ALA A 40 11.08 6.46 15.66
N LEU A 41 11.13 6.68 14.35
CA LEU A 41 10.35 5.98 13.35
C LEU A 41 10.35 4.49 13.69
N SER A 42 9.16 3.88 13.66
CA SER A 42 8.96 2.48 14.02
C SER A 42 9.93 1.57 13.24
N LYS A 43 10.22 0.39 13.77
CA LYS A 43 11.08 -0.62 13.09
C LYS A 43 10.68 -0.83 11.63
N THR A 44 9.37 -0.78 11.34
CA THR A 44 8.80 -0.86 9.98
C THR A 44 9.10 0.38 9.14
N ALA A 45 8.94 1.58 9.71
CA ALA A 45 9.24 2.83 9.03
C ALA A 45 10.73 2.94 8.65
N ARG A 46 11.64 2.51 9.53
CA ARG A 46 13.09 2.41 9.22
C ARG A 46 13.38 1.45 8.07
N ARG A 47 12.75 0.27 8.07
CA ARG A 47 12.90 -0.72 6.98
C ARG A 47 12.38 -0.20 5.64
N ASN A 48 11.27 0.54 5.65
CA ASN A 48 10.67 1.10 4.45
C ASN A 48 11.50 2.26 3.86
N LEU A 49 12.06 3.13 4.70
CA LEU A 49 13.02 4.16 4.25
C LEU A 49 14.23 3.54 3.57
N LYS A 50 14.83 2.51 4.17
CA LYS A 50 15.98 1.80 3.59
C LYS A 50 15.66 1.16 2.23
N ARG A 51 14.44 0.64 2.05
CA ARG A 51 13.97 0.13 0.74
C ARG A 51 13.79 1.25 -0.29
N LYS A 52 13.19 2.38 0.12
CA LYS A 52 12.96 3.54 -0.74
C LYS A 52 14.29 4.16 -1.20
N GLU A 53 15.27 4.24 -0.30
CA GLU A 53 16.62 4.73 -0.60
C GLU A 53 17.38 3.81 -1.56
N LYS A 54 17.32 2.48 -1.36
CA LYS A 54 17.91 1.51 -2.32
C LYS A 54 17.29 1.63 -3.72
N ARG A 55 15.97 1.83 -3.80
CA ARG A 55 15.26 2.03 -5.09
C ARG A 55 15.70 3.33 -5.77
N LYS A 56 15.94 4.39 -5.00
CA LYS A 56 16.42 5.69 -5.52
C LYS A 56 17.83 5.58 -6.10
N GLN A 57 18.76 4.92 -5.42
CA GLN A 57 20.12 4.70 -5.95
C GLN A 57 20.11 3.88 -7.24
N GLN A 58 19.22 2.88 -7.35
CA GLN A 58 19.09 2.12 -8.59
C GLN A 58 18.54 2.99 -9.73
N GLN A 59 17.57 3.85 -9.43
CA GLN A 59 16.99 4.77 -10.40
C GLN A 59 17.96 5.90 -10.82
N GLU A 60 18.83 6.36 -9.92
CA GLU A 60 19.90 7.32 -10.25
C GLU A 60 20.99 6.66 -11.11
N LYS A 61 21.38 5.41 -10.81
CA LYS A 61 22.34 4.65 -11.63
C LYS A 61 21.80 4.36 -13.04
N ASP A 62 20.52 4.05 -13.15
CA ASP A 62 19.84 3.87 -14.44
C ASP A 62 19.68 5.20 -15.20
N ARG A 63 19.53 6.34 -14.50
CA ARG A 63 19.48 7.68 -15.12
C ARG A 63 20.85 8.11 -15.65
N GLU A 64 21.90 7.99 -14.85
CA GLU A 64 23.26 8.38 -15.25
C GLU A 64 23.81 7.52 -16.40
N SER A 65 23.33 6.27 -16.53
CA SER A 65 23.64 5.41 -17.68
C SER A 65 22.72 5.65 -18.90
N SER A 66 21.69 6.49 -18.77
CA SER A 66 20.61 6.70 -19.75
C SER A 66 20.34 8.18 -20.05
N ASP A 67 21.26 9.09 -19.77
CA ASP A 67 21.06 10.53 -20.01
C ASP A 67 21.29 10.98 -21.48
N GLY A 68 21.37 10.04 -22.44
CA GLY A 68 21.50 10.40 -23.87
C GLY A 68 20.86 9.40 -24.85
N ASP A 69 21.10 8.10 -24.68
CA ASP A 69 20.74 7.14 -25.73
C ASP A 69 19.43 6.39 -25.49
N GLY A 70 18.95 6.29 -24.26
CA GLY A 70 17.76 5.50 -23.92
C GLY A 70 16.46 6.06 -24.53
N LEU A 71 16.31 7.38 -24.54
CA LEU A 71 15.13 8.07 -25.08
C LEU A 71 15.11 8.04 -26.62
N SER A 72 16.25 8.27 -27.26
CA SER A 72 16.39 8.17 -28.72
C SER A 72 16.13 6.75 -29.21
N THR A 73 16.70 5.74 -28.53
CA THR A 73 16.47 4.32 -28.88
C THR A 73 15.02 3.89 -28.61
N ALA A 74 14.37 4.43 -27.57
CA ALA A 74 12.96 4.17 -27.29
C ALA A 74 12.03 4.79 -28.34
N LEU A 75 12.31 6.03 -28.77
CA LEU A 75 11.58 6.69 -29.86
C LEU A 75 11.79 5.97 -31.19
N GLU A 76 13.01 5.52 -31.50
CA GLU A 76 13.33 4.78 -32.73
C GLU A 76 12.66 3.40 -32.75
N LYS A 77 12.58 2.71 -31.59
CA LYS A 77 11.82 1.46 -31.46
C LYS A 77 10.30 1.64 -31.61
N ILE A 78 9.76 2.78 -31.20
CA ILE A 78 8.33 3.09 -31.39
C ILE A 78 8.06 3.44 -32.87
N ALA A 79 8.99 4.14 -33.53
CA ALA A 79 8.86 4.52 -34.94
C ALA A 79 9.01 3.32 -35.90
N LEU A 80 9.83 2.32 -35.57
CA LEU A 80 10.03 1.11 -36.39
C LEU A 80 9.15 -0.08 -35.98
N GLY A 81 8.47 0.01 -34.83
CA GLY A 81 7.63 -1.06 -34.26
C GLY A 81 6.12 -0.93 -34.55
N GLY A 82 5.75 -0.19 -35.59
CA GLY A 82 4.37 -0.07 -36.07
C GLY A 82 3.84 -1.36 -36.71
N GLY A 83 3.76 -2.45 -35.93
CA GLY A 83 3.24 -3.72 -36.39
C GLY A 83 3.44 -4.85 -35.38
N GLY A 84 2.36 -5.24 -34.70
CA GLY A 84 2.25 -6.55 -34.08
C GLY A 84 2.42 -6.54 -32.56
N GLY A 85 1.48 -7.20 -31.89
CA GLY A 85 1.36 -7.22 -30.43
C GLY A 85 2.46 -7.98 -29.69
N GLY A 86 2.36 -7.97 -28.36
CA GLY A 86 3.07 -8.90 -27.50
C GLY A 86 3.77 -8.21 -26.34
N GLY A 87 3.23 -8.41 -25.14
CA GLY A 87 3.82 -7.93 -23.89
C GLY A 87 5.02 -8.75 -23.41
N THR A 88 5.17 -8.77 -22.08
CA THR A 88 6.21 -9.41 -21.25
C THR A 88 7.41 -8.48 -20.97
N ALA A 89 7.97 -8.36 -19.77
CA ALA A 89 7.76 -9.06 -18.50
C ALA A 89 8.30 -8.20 -17.35
N GLY A 90 7.68 -8.32 -16.18
CA GLY A 90 8.23 -7.77 -14.96
C GLY A 90 7.63 -8.41 -13.71
N GLU A 91 7.65 -9.74 -13.58
CA GLU A 91 7.52 -10.38 -12.26
C GLU A 91 7.98 -11.86 -12.26
N LYS A 92 9.18 -12.10 -11.71
CA LYS A 92 9.45 -13.27 -10.85
C LYS A 92 8.95 -12.84 -9.47
N GLY A 93 8.01 -13.51 -8.80
CA GLY A 93 7.99 -14.93 -8.44
C GLY A 93 8.14 -15.02 -6.92
N GLY A 94 7.03 -15.32 -6.22
CA GLY A 94 6.97 -15.36 -4.76
C GLY A 94 5.63 -15.87 -4.18
N GLU A 95 5.25 -17.07 -4.61
CA GLU A 95 4.54 -18.15 -3.89
C GLU A 95 3.14 -17.98 -3.20
N LYS A 96 2.28 -18.95 -3.57
CA LYS A 96 1.29 -19.77 -2.80
C LYS A 96 -0.22 -19.48 -2.92
N SER A 97 -0.87 -20.55 -3.44
CA SER A 97 -2.22 -21.05 -3.13
C SER A 97 -3.41 -20.27 -3.69
N ALA A 98 -4.46 -20.89 -4.23
CA ALA A 98 -4.84 -22.28 -4.36
C ALA A 98 -5.81 -22.40 -5.55
N ALA A 99 -5.97 -23.63 -6.02
CA ALA A 99 -6.86 -24.04 -7.08
C ALA A 99 -8.23 -23.35 -7.08
N ASN A 100 -8.64 -22.84 -8.24
CA ASN A 100 -10.01 -23.03 -8.67
C ASN A 100 -10.02 -23.21 -10.20
N ALA A 101 -9.85 -24.46 -10.61
CA ALA A 101 -10.13 -24.92 -11.95
C ALA A 101 -11.65 -24.89 -12.12
N GLY A 102 -12.16 -23.88 -12.82
CA GLY A 102 -13.60 -23.77 -13.05
C GLY A 102 -14.03 -22.44 -13.65
N ASN A 103 -13.48 -22.06 -14.81
CA ASN A 103 -14.33 -21.41 -15.80
C ASN A 103 -13.78 -21.63 -17.22
N CYS A 104 -14.31 -22.64 -17.89
CA CYS A 104 -14.13 -22.84 -19.32
C CYS A 104 -15.13 -21.92 -20.03
N GLY A 105 -14.64 -20.91 -20.76
CA GLY A 105 -15.46 -20.20 -21.75
C GLY A 105 -15.52 -18.67 -21.67
N GLU A 106 -14.80 -17.99 -20.77
CA GLU A 106 -14.79 -16.52 -20.76
C GLU A 106 -13.51 -15.96 -21.37
N ASN A 107 -13.69 -15.13 -22.40
CA ASN A 107 -12.64 -14.33 -23.00
C ASN A 107 -11.84 -13.60 -21.90
N PRO A 108 -10.49 -13.67 -21.87
CA PRO A 108 -9.68 -13.06 -20.80
C PRO A 108 -9.99 -11.57 -20.60
N GLY A 109 -10.37 -10.85 -21.68
CA GLY A 109 -10.81 -9.45 -21.61
C GLY A 109 -12.13 -9.26 -20.84
N ASN A 110 -13.05 -10.23 -20.90
CA ASN A 110 -14.34 -10.16 -20.21
C ASN A 110 -14.19 -10.40 -18.69
N ASN A 111 -13.27 -11.29 -18.32
CA ASN A 111 -12.93 -11.52 -16.91
C ASN A 111 -12.23 -10.30 -16.28
N GLU A 112 -11.30 -9.68 -17.01
CA GLU A 112 -10.62 -8.47 -16.54
C GLU A 112 -11.60 -7.28 -16.43
N ARG A 113 -12.48 -7.11 -17.42
CA ARG A 113 -13.56 -6.13 -17.35
C ARG A 113 -14.46 -6.35 -16.14
N SER A 114 -14.93 -7.58 -15.93
CA SER A 114 -15.80 -7.92 -14.79
C SER A 114 -15.17 -7.56 -13.44
N ARG A 115 -13.85 -7.71 -13.32
CA ARG A 115 -13.10 -7.26 -12.13
C ARG A 115 -13.04 -5.74 -12.04
N ARG A 116 -12.82 -5.03 -13.15
CA ARG A 116 -12.82 -3.56 -13.21
C ARG A 116 -14.17 -2.97 -12.84
N ILE A 117 -15.28 -3.48 -13.40
CA ILE A 117 -16.65 -3.10 -13.06
C ILE A 117 -16.91 -3.24 -11.55
N LYS A 118 -16.57 -4.40 -10.97
CA LYS A 118 -16.72 -4.64 -9.51
C LYS A 118 -15.88 -3.65 -8.68
N SER A 119 -14.66 -3.36 -9.12
CA SER A 119 -13.78 -2.39 -8.46
C SER A 119 -14.33 -0.96 -8.50
N LEU A 120 -14.80 -0.50 -9.66
CA LEU A 120 -15.41 0.82 -9.83
C LEU A 120 -16.69 0.97 -9.01
N ARG A 121 -17.56 -0.04 -9.01
CA ARG A 121 -18.75 -0.07 -8.14
C ARG A 121 -18.38 0.04 -6.66
N LYS A 122 -17.31 -0.64 -6.23
CA LYS A 122 -16.81 -0.53 -4.84
C LYS A 122 -16.30 0.88 -4.54
N LYS A 123 -15.54 1.50 -5.45
CA LYS A 123 -15.07 2.88 -5.29
C LYS A 123 -16.24 3.86 -5.19
N LEU A 124 -17.28 3.70 -6.01
CA LEU A 124 -18.48 4.54 -5.95
C LEU A 124 -19.18 4.43 -4.60
N ARG A 125 -19.37 3.23 -4.07
CA ARG A 125 -19.93 3.04 -2.71
C ARG A 125 -19.11 3.74 -1.64
N GLN A 126 -17.78 3.64 -1.69
CA GLN A 126 -16.91 4.33 -0.73
C GLN A 126 -17.03 5.86 -0.83
N VAL A 127 -17.18 6.39 -2.04
CA VAL A 127 -17.39 7.82 -2.29
C VAL A 127 -18.76 8.26 -1.77
N ASP A 128 -19.81 7.44 -1.95
CA ASP A 128 -21.15 7.70 -1.41
C ASP A 128 -21.18 7.67 0.13
N GLU A 129 -20.54 6.69 0.77
CA GLU A 129 -20.40 6.62 2.22
C GLU A 129 -19.63 7.84 2.76
N LEU A 130 -18.57 8.26 2.07
CA LEU A 130 -17.81 9.45 2.42
C LEU A 130 -18.67 10.71 2.32
N ARG A 131 -19.46 10.84 1.24
CA ARG A 131 -20.41 11.93 1.06
C ARG A 131 -21.46 11.94 2.18
N GLN A 132 -22.05 10.80 2.50
CA GLN A 132 -23.07 10.67 3.56
C GLN A 132 -22.50 11.03 4.93
N ARG A 133 -21.24 10.65 5.23
CA ARG A 133 -20.56 11.06 6.46
C ARG A 133 -20.29 12.55 6.53
N LEU A 134 -20.01 13.21 5.40
CA LEU A 134 -19.82 14.66 5.34
C LEU A 134 -21.14 15.40 5.51
N GLU A 135 -22.19 14.98 4.81
CA GLU A 135 -23.54 15.55 4.94
C GLU A 135 -24.11 15.30 6.35
N GLY A 136 -23.83 14.13 6.94
CA GLY A 136 -24.20 13.78 8.31
C GLY A 136 -23.34 14.43 9.39
N GLY A 137 -22.41 15.32 9.04
CA GLY A 137 -21.58 16.04 10.00
C GLY A 137 -20.58 15.17 10.78
N GLY A 138 -20.39 13.90 10.39
CA GLY A 138 -19.43 12.99 11.01
C GLY A 138 -17.97 13.32 10.70
N ILE A 139 -17.74 14.21 9.72
CA ILE A 139 -16.42 14.74 9.37
C ILE A 139 -16.51 16.28 9.41
N PRO A 140 -16.08 16.93 10.50
CA PRO A 140 -16.23 18.38 10.69
C PRO A 140 -15.34 19.23 9.76
N GLN A 141 -14.19 18.70 9.31
CA GLN A 141 -13.41 19.29 8.22
C GLN A 141 -13.04 18.21 7.19
N PRO A 142 -13.60 18.26 5.97
CA PRO A 142 -13.15 17.38 4.90
C PRO A 142 -11.67 17.65 4.56
N THR A 143 -10.88 16.60 4.57
CA THR A 143 -9.48 16.67 4.12
C THR A 143 -9.40 16.86 2.60
N LYS A 144 -8.31 17.46 2.11
CA LYS A 144 -8.10 17.70 0.66
C LYS A 144 -8.24 16.41 -0.17
N GLU A 145 -7.71 15.30 0.31
CA GLU A 145 -7.81 13.99 -0.35
C GLU A 145 -9.26 13.50 -0.44
N GLN A 146 -10.09 13.76 0.58
CA GLN A 146 -11.50 13.38 0.59
C GLN A 146 -12.31 14.21 -0.41
N LEU A 147 -12.02 15.51 -0.54
CA LEU A 147 -12.60 16.36 -1.57
C LEU A 147 -12.20 15.91 -2.98
N GLU A 148 -10.93 15.53 -3.18
CA GLU A 148 -10.49 14.96 -4.45
C GLU A 148 -11.21 13.64 -4.78
N LYS A 149 -11.43 12.77 -3.78
CA LYS A 149 -12.19 11.51 -3.97
C LYS A 149 -13.64 11.79 -4.40
N LEU A 150 -14.29 12.79 -3.81
CA LEU A 150 -15.62 13.24 -4.22
C LEU A 150 -15.61 13.84 -5.63
N GLY A 151 -14.61 14.65 -5.96
CA GLY A 151 -14.45 15.25 -7.29
C GLY A 151 -14.25 14.21 -8.39
N ARG A 152 -13.54 13.11 -8.10
CA ARG A 152 -13.34 11.98 -9.02
C ARG A 152 -14.56 11.09 -9.23
N ARG A 153 -15.67 11.32 -8.50
CA ARG A 153 -16.90 10.51 -8.61
C ARG A 153 -17.40 10.41 -10.05
N LYS A 154 -17.55 11.54 -10.75
CA LYS A 154 -18.07 11.57 -12.13
C LYS A 154 -17.22 10.75 -13.09
N ALA A 155 -15.89 10.85 -12.97
CA ALA A 155 -14.97 10.06 -13.79
C ALA A 155 -15.11 8.54 -13.54
N LEU A 156 -15.34 8.13 -12.29
CA LEU A 156 -15.60 6.73 -11.96
C LEU A 156 -16.94 6.22 -12.52
N GLU A 157 -17.97 7.07 -12.56
CA GLU A 157 -19.29 6.75 -13.16
C GLU A 157 -19.19 6.63 -14.69
N GLU A 158 -18.45 7.53 -15.35
CA GLU A 158 -18.19 7.50 -16.79
C GLU A 158 -17.40 6.26 -17.21
N GLU A 159 -16.31 5.93 -16.50
CA GLU A 159 -15.52 4.73 -16.75
C GLU A 159 -16.36 3.45 -16.57
N LEU A 160 -17.20 3.42 -15.53
CA LEU A 160 -18.11 2.29 -15.29
C LEU A 160 -19.11 2.15 -16.43
N ARG A 161 -19.73 3.26 -16.86
CA ARG A 161 -20.70 3.27 -17.96
C ARG A 161 -20.07 2.80 -19.26
N GLY A 162 -18.85 3.23 -19.59
CA GLY A 162 -18.12 2.76 -20.77
C GLY A 162 -17.90 1.24 -20.74
N LEU A 163 -17.44 0.71 -19.60
CA LEU A 163 -17.25 -0.73 -19.42
C LEU A 163 -18.56 -1.54 -19.41
N GLU A 164 -19.71 -0.93 -19.13
CA GLU A 164 -21.03 -1.58 -19.21
C GLU A 164 -21.61 -1.54 -20.64
N LEU A 165 -21.36 -0.47 -21.40
CA LEU A 165 -21.83 -0.29 -22.79
C LEU A 165 -21.07 -1.18 -23.79
N ASP A 166 -19.77 -1.36 -23.59
CA ASP A 166 -18.95 -2.15 -24.50
C ASP A 166 -19.20 -3.68 -24.33
N SER A 167 -20.27 -4.10 -23.62
CA SER A 167 -20.47 -5.45 -23.06
C SER A 167 -21.47 -6.31 -23.79
#